data_AF-A0A101NE96-F1
#
_entry.id   AF-A0A101NE96-F1
#
_cell.length_a   1.000
_cell.length_b   1.000
_cell.length_c   1.000
_cell.angle_alpha   90.00
_cell.angle_beta   90.00
_cell.angle_gamma   90.00
#
_symmetry.space_group_name_H-M   'P 1'
#
loop_
_entity.id
_entity.type
_entity.pdbx_description
1 polymer ?
#
loop_
_entity_poly.entity_id
_entity_poly.type
_entity_poly.pdbx_seq_one_letter_code
_entity_poly.pdbx_strand_id
1 'polypeptide(L)'
;MRVKPTAAKGAAVLALVLAAVLGSTSTASANPNAPYLGYGHVTSGAGVWCVQHDINYLVNSLYAQGTITTPPPYRTLDEDSAWGPRTDANVRWFQKMVGVDQDGVVGPATGSRLLTYGDQYYNGSSMSGHGYCWTYIPGDYY
;
A
#
# COMPACT_ATOMS: atom_id res chain seq x y z
N MET A 1 -50.38 -48.42 18.53
CA MET A 1 -50.20 -47.68 19.80
C MET A 1 -49.24 -46.54 19.58
N ARG A 2 -49.55 -45.39 20.16
CA ARG A 2 -48.91 -44.08 19.98
C ARG A 2 -47.95 -43.86 21.14
N VAL A 3 -46.68 -43.57 20.88
CA VAL A 3 -45.79 -42.91 21.85
C VAL A 3 -45.04 -41.80 21.09
N LYS A 4 -45.19 -40.55 21.54
CA LYS A 4 -44.39 -39.38 21.12
C LYS A 4 -43.39 -39.01 22.25
N PRO A 5 -42.59 -37.94 22.17
CA PRO A 5 -41.15 -38.00 21.92
C PRO A 5 -40.33 -37.39 23.09
N THR A 6 -39.00 -37.41 23.00
CA THR A 6 -38.13 -36.46 23.73
C THR A 6 -36.95 -36.05 22.84
N ALA A 7 -36.61 -34.76 22.93
CA ALA A 7 -35.67 -34.07 22.06
C ALA A 7 -34.31 -33.82 22.72
N ALA A 8 -33.32 -33.66 21.84
CA ALA A 8 -32.08 -32.88 21.95
C ALA A 8 -30.97 -33.31 22.94
N LYS A 9 -29.74 -33.42 22.40
CA LYS A 9 -28.66 -32.41 22.51
C LYS A 9 -27.54 -32.77 21.53
N GLY A 10 -27.11 -31.79 20.72
CA GLY A 10 -26.12 -31.99 19.66
C GLY A 10 -24.66 -31.87 20.11
N ALA A 11 -23.77 -32.21 19.19
CA ALA A 11 -22.44 -31.64 19.06
C ALA A 11 -22.01 -31.80 17.59
N ALA A 12 -21.70 -30.67 16.94
CA ALA A 12 -21.14 -30.61 15.60
C ALA A 12 -19.64 -30.95 15.65
N VAL A 13 -19.13 -31.67 14.65
CA VAL A 13 -17.70 -31.67 14.33
C VAL A 13 -17.55 -31.45 12.83
N LEU A 14 -16.87 -30.36 12.51
CA LEU A 14 -16.61 -29.85 11.17
C LEU A 14 -15.10 -29.57 11.10
N ALA A 15 -14.37 -30.25 10.23
CA ALA A 15 -13.01 -29.91 9.76
C ALA A 15 -12.68 -30.85 8.58
N LEU A 16 -12.79 -30.48 7.29
CA LEU A 16 -12.06 -29.54 6.44
C LEU A 16 -10.57 -29.90 6.14
N VAL A 17 -10.39 -30.36 4.89
CA VAL A 17 -9.41 -29.92 3.86
C VAL A 17 -8.03 -30.61 3.74
N LEU A 18 -7.73 -30.86 2.46
CA LEU A 18 -6.52 -31.36 1.81
C LEU A 18 -5.25 -30.54 2.09
N ALA A 19 -4.10 -31.19 1.86
CA ALA A 19 -2.74 -30.70 2.02
C ALA A 19 -2.46 -29.32 1.39
N ALA A 20 -1.68 -28.49 2.09
CA ALA A 20 -0.94 -27.37 1.52
C ALA A 20 0.50 -27.38 2.07
N VAL A 21 1.45 -27.23 1.15
CA VAL A 21 2.91 -27.20 1.34
C VAL A 21 3.30 -26.17 2.41
N LEU A 22 4.24 -26.54 3.29
CA LEU A 22 4.95 -25.62 4.18
C LEU A 22 5.85 -24.69 3.34
N GLY A 23 5.24 -23.69 2.71
CA GLY A 23 5.92 -22.47 2.31
C GLY A 23 5.53 -21.40 3.32
N SER A 24 6.47 -20.96 4.15
CA SER A 24 6.27 -19.75 4.94
C SER A 24 6.24 -18.55 3.98
N THR A 25 5.08 -18.31 3.36
CA THR A 25 4.77 -16.97 2.88
C THR A 25 4.55 -16.17 4.14
N SER A 26 5.59 -15.52 4.64
CA SER A 26 5.44 -14.36 5.51
C SER A 26 4.54 -13.41 4.72
N THR A 27 3.24 -13.40 5.00
CA THR A 27 2.39 -12.37 4.45
C THR A 27 2.89 -11.11 5.10
N ALA A 28 3.60 -10.30 4.31
CA ALA A 28 3.94 -8.95 4.69
C ALA A 28 2.66 -8.31 5.20
N SER A 29 2.62 -7.98 6.49
CA SER A 29 1.46 -7.30 7.04
C SER A 29 1.57 -5.86 6.60
N ALA A 30 1.11 -5.56 5.38
CA ALA A 30 0.80 -4.20 4.98
C ALA A 30 -0.08 -3.57 6.06
N ASN A 31 0.10 -2.28 6.37
CA ASN A 31 -0.77 -1.57 7.30
C ASN A 31 -2.24 -1.75 6.83
N PRO A 32 -3.01 -2.67 7.45
CA PRO A 32 -4.29 -3.08 6.88
C PRO A 32 -5.37 -2.01 7.12
N ASN A 33 -5.02 -0.98 7.91
CA ASN A 33 -5.91 0.10 8.29
C ASN A 33 -5.76 1.34 7.40
N ALA A 34 -4.67 1.46 6.63
CA ALA A 34 -4.51 2.58 5.72
C ALA A 34 -5.44 2.39 4.50
N PRO A 35 -6.28 3.38 4.17
CA PRO A 35 -7.16 3.30 3.00
C PRO A 35 -6.35 3.39 1.72
N TYR A 36 -6.90 2.86 0.63
CA TYR A 36 -6.34 3.05 -0.70
C TYR A 36 -6.43 4.54 -1.06
N LEU A 37 -5.49 5.02 -1.86
CA LEU A 37 -5.44 6.42 -2.29
C LEU A 37 -5.52 6.50 -3.82
N GLY A 38 -6.27 7.46 -4.34
CA GLY A 38 -6.49 7.64 -5.77
C GLY A 38 -7.94 7.81 -6.17
N TYR A 39 -8.18 8.00 -7.46
CA TYR A 39 -9.55 8.12 -7.98
C TYR A 39 -10.38 6.88 -7.62
N GLY A 40 -11.57 7.09 -7.07
CA GLY A 40 -12.42 6.02 -6.54
C GLY A 40 -12.12 5.62 -5.09
N HIS A 41 -11.10 6.23 -4.46
CA HIS A 41 -10.68 5.99 -3.09
C HIS A 41 -10.47 7.31 -2.32
N VAL A 42 -9.61 7.33 -1.30
CA VAL A 42 -9.31 8.58 -0.57
C VAL A 42 -8.48 9.50 -1.48
N THR A 43 -8.99 10.71 -1.70
CA THR A 43 -8.40 11.71 -2.61
C THR A 43 -7.94 12.97 -1.89
N SER A 44 -7.92 12.99 -0.56
CA SER A 44 -7.41 14.15 0.18
C SER A 44 -6.86 13.78 1.55
N GLY A 45 -5.98 14.63 2.09
CA GLY A 45 -5.44 14.53 3.45
C GLY A 45 -4.04 13.92 3.50
N ALA A 46 -3.63 13.52 4.71
CA ALA A 46 -2.25 13.14 5.01
C ALA A 46 -1.68 12.03 4.11
N GLY A 47 -2.47 11.01 3.76
CA GLY A 47 -2.02 9.95 2.85
C GLY A 47 -1.69 10.48 1.45
N VAL A 48 -2.48 11.43 0.95
CA VAL A 48 -2.22 12.06 -0.35
C VAL A 48 -0.97 12.92 -0.29
N TRP A 49 -0.79 13.69 0.78
CA TRP A 49 0.43 14.46 1.01
C TRP A 49 1.66 13.54 1.04
N CYS A 50 1.60 12.42 1.76
CA CYS A 50 2.69 11.45 1.82
C CYS A 50 3.05 10.88 0.43
N VAL A 51 2.05 10.55 -0.39
CA VAL A 51 2.29 10.11 -1.78
C VAL A 51 2.97 11.20 -2.61
N GLN A 52 2.49 12.44 -2.51
CA GLN A 52 3.08 13.59 -3.22
C GLN A 52 4.53 13.83 -2.79
N HIS A 53 4.77 13.81 -1.48
CA HIS A 53 6.06 14.03 -0.85
C HIS A 53 7.08 12.95 -1.24
N ASP A 54 6.73 11.68 -1.10
CA ASP A 54 7.61 10.56 -1.45
C ASP A 54 7.99 10.54 -2.92
N ILE A 55 7.03 10.84 -3.81
CA ILE A 55 7.32 10.97 -5.23
C ILE A 55 8.26 12.15 -5.48
N ASN A 56 8.04 13.31 -4.85
CA ASN A 56 8.94 14.46 -4.99
C ASN A 56 10.36 14.12 -4.50
N TYR A 57 10.48 13.48 -3.34
CA TYR A 57 11.76 13.05 -2.76
C TYR A 57 12.50 12.10 -3.71
N LEU A 58 11.82 11.07 -4.18
CA LEU A 58 12.37 10.07 -5.10
C LEU A 58 12.83 10.73 -6.40
N VAL A 59 11.97 11.53 -7.02
CA VAL A 59 12.28 12.22 -8.27
C VAL A 59 13.52 13.10 -8.11
N ASN A 60 13.58 13.92 -7.05
CA ASN A 60 14.73 14.78 -6.78
C ASN A 60 16.03 13.97 -6.58
N SER A 61 15.96 12.86 -5.84
CA SER A 61 17.10 11.96 -5.60
C SER A 61 17.61 11.35 -6.90
N LEU A 62 16.71 10.84 -7.74
CA LEU A 62 17.05 10.23 -9.01
C LEU A 62 17.64 11.22 -10.03
N TYR A 63 17.14 12.45 -10.06
CA TYR A 63 17.73 13.52 -10.88
C TYR A 63 19.13 13.91 -10.39
N ALA A 64 19.34 14.00 -9.08
CA ALA A 64 20.66 14.31 -8.51
C ALA A 64 21.69 13.21 -8.81
N GLN A 65 21.25 11.95 -8.86
CA GLN A 65 22.09 10.79 -9.17
C GLN A 65 22.28 10.55 -10.68
N GLY A 66 21.51 11.21 -11.55
CA GLY A 66 21.56 10.99 -13.01
C GLY A 66 21.06 9.61 -13.45
N THR A 67 20.18 8.97 -12.67
CA THR A 67 19.84 7.53 -12.83
C THR A 67 18.63 7.28 -13.72
N ILE A 68 17.72 8.24 -13.86
CA ILE A 68 16.46 8.05 -14.62
C ILE A 68 16.62 8.34 -16.11
N THR A 69 16.24 7.36 -16.93
CA THR A 69 16.17 7.48 -18.40
C THR A 69 14.77 7.82 -18.91
N THR A 70 13.74 7.66 -18.07
CA THR A 70 12.35 8.05 -18.36
C THR A 70 11.83 8.99 -17.26
N PRO A 71 11.79 10.31 -17.49
CA PRO A 71 11.36 11.27 -16.48
C PRO A 71 9.85 11.15 -16.16
N PRO A 72 9.41 11.59 -14.97
CA PRO A 72 7.99 11.69 -14.67
C PRO A 72 7.32 12.75 -15.55
N PRO A 73 6.00 12.67 -15.76
CA PRO A 73 5.22 13.69 -16.45
C PRO A 73 5.37 15.09 -15.81
N TYR A 74 5.44 15.14 -14.48
CA TYR A 74 5.65 16.37 -13.72
C TYR A 74 6.90 16.23 -12.86
N ARG A 75 7.83 17.18 -12.99
CA ARG A 75 9.09 17.22 -12.22
C ARG A 75 8.87 17.36 -10.72
N THR A 76 7.80 18.08 -10.33
CA THR A 76 7.44 18.34 -8.94
C THR A 76 5.92 18.38 -8.85
N LEU A 77 5.39 17.71 -7.84
CA LEU A 77 3.99 17.75 -7.44
C LEU A 77 3.81 18.82 -6.36
N ASP A 78 2.64 19.47 -6.39
CA ASP A 78 2.20 20.28 -5.27
C ASP A 78 1.89 19.33 -4.10
N GLU A 79 2.43 19.63 -2.92
CA GLU A 79 2.15 18.89 -1.68
C GLU A 79 0.90 19.46 -0.99
N ASP A 80 -0.18 19.54 -1.77
CA ASP A 80 -1.41 20.22 -1.39
C ASP A 80 -2.42 19.30 -0.69
N SER A 81 -2.05 18.04 -0.44
CA SER A 81 -2.94 17.03 0.13
C SER A 81 -4.18 16.75 -0.72
N ALA A 82 -4.18 17.03 -2.03
CA ALA A 82 -5.31 16.82 -2.94
C ALA A 82 -4.92 15.96 -4.15
N TRP A 83 -5.73 14.93 -4.43
CA TRP A 83 -5.45 14.01 -5.53
C TRP A 83 -5.90 14.60 -6.86
N GLY A 84 -5.01 15.35 -7.49
CA GLY A 84 -5.22 15.93 -8.82
C GLY A 84 -4.69 15.05 -9.97
N PRO A 85 -4.97 15.44 -11.23
CA PRO A 85 -4.46 14.74 -12.42
C PRO A 85 -2.93 14.64 -12.45
N ARG A 86 -2.22 15.60 -11.84
CA ARG A 86 -0.75 15.57 -11.74
C ARG A 86 -0.27 14.46 -10.82
N THR A 87 -0.90 14.31 -9.66
CA THR A 87 -0.62 13.22 -8.71
C THR A 87 -0.90 11.87 -9.35
N ASP A 88 -2.06 11.69 -10.00
CA ASP A 88 -2.39 10.43 -10.71
C ASP A 88 -1.34 10.10 -11.78
N ALA A 89 -1.00 11.07 -12.66
CA ALA A 89 -0.02 10.86 -13.71
C ALA A 89 1.36 10.43 -13.18
N ASN A 90 1.82 11.04 -12.08
CA ASN A 90 3.09 10.68 -11.46
C ASN A 90 3.02 9.36 -10.69
N VAL A 91 1.89 9.01 -10.07
CA VAL A 91 1.68 7.68 -9.46
C VAL A 91 1.77 6.61 -10.54
N ARG A 92 1.11 6.79 -11.68
CA ARG A 92 1.22 5.86 -12.82
C ARG A 92 2.64 5.75 -13.35
N TRP A 93 3.39 6.84 -13.41
CA TRP A 93 4.79 6.78 -13.78
C TRP A 93 5.61 5.98 -12.76
N PHE A 94 5.39 6.22 -11.47
CA PHE A 94 6.06 5.51 -10.39
C PHE A 94 5.75 4.02 -10.44
N GLN A 95 4.48 3.64 -10.57
CA GLN A 95 4.03 2.26 -10.71
C GLN A 95 4.75 1.53 -11.85
N LYS A 96 4.86 2.18 -13.01
CA LYS A 96 5.62 1.66 -14.15
C LYS A 96 7.10 1.48 -13.83
N MET A 97 7.72 2.43 -13.14
CA MET A 97 9.13 2.36 -12.76
C MET A 97 9.41 1.16 -11.84
N VAL A 98 8.54 0.93 -10.85
CA VAL A 98 8.74 -0.12 -9.84
C VAL A 98 8.11 -1.48 -10.19
N GLY A 99 7.47 -1.57 -11.37
CA GLY A 99 6.94 -2.82 -11.92
C GLY A 99 5.70 -3.35 -11.21
N VAL A 100 4.80 -2.46 -10.77
CA VAL A 100 3.46 -2.83 -10.25
C VAL A 100 2.37 -2.39 -11.23
N ASP A 101 1.12 -2.78 -10.98
CA ASP A 101 -0.02 -2.41 -11.83
C ASP A 101 -0.12 -0.89 -11.99
N GLN A 102 -0.24 -0.43 -13.23
CA GLN A 102 -0.22 1.00 -13.60
C GLN A 102 -1.62 1.64 -13.54
N ASP A 103 -2.36 1.35 -12.48
CA ASP A 103 -3.78 1.70 -12.33
C ASP A 103 -4.04 3.11 -11.76
N GLY A 104 -3.00 3.82 -11.30
CA GLY A 104 -3.12 5.14 -10.66
C GLY A 104 -3.61 5.11 -9.22
N VAL A 105 -3.69 3.92 -8.62
CA VAL A 105 -4.14 3.71 -7.25
C VAL A 105 -2.97 3.27 -6.36
N VAL A 106 -2.82 3.94 -5.22
CA VAL A 106 -1.89 3.52 -4.18
C VAL A 106 -2.62 2.56 -3.25
N GLY A 107 -2.55 1.27 -3.60
CA GLY A 107 -2.81 0.14 -2.70
C GLY A 107 -1.50 -0.45 -2.12
N PRO A 108 -1.57 -1.57 -1.38
CA PRO A 108 -0.43 -2.16 -0.67
C PRO A 108 0.84 -2.35 -1.50
N ALA A 109 0.71 -2.82 -2.75
CA ALA A 109 1.88 -3.04 -3.60
C ALA A 109 2.57 -1.73 -3.98
N THR A 110 1.81 -0.70 -4.38
CA THR A 110 2.35 0.63 -4.71
C THR A 110 2.88 1.33 -3.46
N GLY A 111 2.14 1.28 -2.36
CA GLY A 111 2.49 2.00 -1.13
C GLY A 111 3.73 1.43 -0.45
N SER A 112 3.93 0.10 -0.46
CA SER A 112 5.18 -0.49 0.06
C SER A 112 6.40 0.02 -0.71
N ARG A 113 6.28 0.18 -2.03
CA ARG A 113 7.36 0.76 -2.86
C ARG A 113 7.59 2.23 -2.54
N LEU A 114 6.53 3.01 -2.31
CA LEU A 114 6.66 4.42 -1.87
C LEU A 114 7.40 4.48 -0.54
N LEU A 115 6.99 3.67 0.43
CA LEU A 115 7.63 3.64 1.75
C LEU A 115 9.13 3.26 1.66
N THR A 116 9.50 2.33 0.77
CA THR A 116 10.90 1.95 0.55
C THR A 116 11.74 3.02 -0.16
N TYR A 117 11.21 3.64 -1.21
CA TYR A 117 11.98 4.55 -2.09
C TYR A 117 11.79 6.04 -1.80
N GLY A 118 10.79 6.39 -0.99
CA GLY A 118 10.48 7.74 -0.56
C GLY A 118 11.36 8.23 0.58
N ASP A 119 10.89 9.25 1.28
CA ASP A 119 11.66 9.87 2.35
C ASP A 119 11.62 9.02 3.63
N GLN A 120 12.74 8.37 3.95
CA GLN A 120 12.87 7.54 5.16
C GLN A 120 12.66 8.33 6.46
N TYR A 121 12.81 9.66 6.45
CA TYR A 121 12.48 10.49 7.60
C TYR A 121 10.98 10.42 7.93
N TYR A 122 10.12 10.44 6.91
CA TYR A 122 8.66 10.36 7.09
C TYR A 122 8.13 8.93 7.06
N ASN A 123 8.76 8.02 6.33
CA ASN A 123 8.31 6.63 6.20
C ASN A 123 8.77 5.75 7.36
N GLY A 124 9.90 6.11 7.98
CA GLY A 124 10.55 5.30 8.98
C GLY A 124 11.59 4.37 8.37
N SER A 125 12.24 3.59 9.25
CA SER A 125 13.28 2.64 8.88
C SER A 125 13.33 1.47 9.86
N SER A 126 14.09 0.42 9.52
CA SER A 126 14.39 -0.68 10.45
C SER A 126 15.10 -0.21 11.73
N MET A 127 15.76 0.97 11.70
CA MET A 127 16.42 1.56 12.86
C MET A 127 15.52 2.51 13.67
N SER A 128 14.61 3.22 13.01
CA SER A 128 13.77 4.27 13.63
C SER A 128 12.32 3.84 13.87
N GLY A 129 11.92 2.65 13.41
CA GLY A 129 10.55 2.19 13.44
C GLY A 129 9.68 2.88 12.39
N HIS A 130 8.35 2.77 12.52
CA HIS A 130 7.40 3.37 11.59
C HIS A 130 7.38 4.90 11.73
N GLY A 131 7.48 5.59 10.59
CA GLY A 131 7.38 7.04 10.52
C GLY A 131 5.93 7.53 10.37
N TYR A 132 5.79 8.85 10.23
CA TYR A 132 4.50 9.52 10.00
C TYR A 132 3.72 8.93 8.82
N CYS A 133 4.33 8.81 7.65
CA CYS A 133 3.68 8.40 6.40
C CYS A 133 3.32 6.92 6.36
N TRP A 134 4.01 6.08 7.13
CA TRP A 134 3.64 4.67 7.32
C TRP A 134 2.21 4.49 7.83
N THR A 135 1.70 5.46 8.61
CA THR A 135 0.34 5.41 9.16
C THR A 135 -0.73 5.63 8.08
N TYR A 136 -0.38 6.31 6.97
CA TYR A 136 -1.35 6.80 5.98
C TYR A 136 -1.18 6.19 4.58
N ILE A 137 -0.04 5.56 4.29
CA ILE A 137 0.19 4.83 3.04
C ILE A 137 -0.10 3.34 3.27
N PRO A 138 -0.96 2.70 2.45
CA PRO A 138 -1.19 1.27 2.53
C PRO A 138 0.05 0.53 2.04
N GLY A 139 0.69 -0.22 2.92
CA GLY A 139 1.88 -0.98 2.58
C GLY A 139 2.61 -1.48 3.80
N ASP A 140 3.58 -2.35 3.55
CA ASP A 140 4.55 -2.85 4.50
C ASP A 140 5.91 -2.20 4.24
N TYR A 141 6.66 -2.05 5.30
CA TYR A 141 8.05 -1.58 5.26
C TYR A 141 8.95 -2.76 5.63
N TYR A 142 10.07 -2.93 4.93
CA TYR A 142 11.06 -3.97 5.17
C TYR A 142 12.47 -3.40 5.27
#